data_AF-A0A4Q3Y0X5-F1
#
_entry.id   AF-A0A4Q3Y0X5-F1
#
_cell.length_a   1.000
_cell.length_b   1.000
_cell.length_c   1.000
_cell.angle_alpha   90.00
_cell.angle_beta   90.00
_cell.angle_gamma   90.00
#
_symmetry.space_group_name_H-M   'P 1'
#
loop_
_entity.id
_entity.type
_entity.pdbx_description
1 polymer ?
#
loop_
_entity_poly.entity_id
_entity_poly.type
_entity_poly.pdbx_seq_one_letter_code
_entity_poly.pdbx_strand_id
1 'polypeptide(L)'
;IMGLRAFTSQLLCEQVVGRGLRRVSYDTDENGLFRPEYVNVFGVPLTISETGEGGEAPPPPKPATQIEVVLDRADLEIRWPNVLRIETVVKPQLTIAWDEVPVLTLDPASTPISAELAPALGGATDMGKVTAIDLEQLPDDFRLQRLVFKAARKAFAQLSHSFSGTEDYLAAQLVRIVDRFLTSDRLEIPSLFHSDPLRRRILIALNIDTVVQHLMRHISEQNTERLTPVFDEENPIGATGQMRTWYTTKPCILAVKSHISHFVADSSWEGYAANVFESSGDVLAFAKNDHLGFQIHYMWAGSRRRFIPDFLVRLTNGTLLALEIKGQDSPQNQAKRSALAEWVRAINETGGFGRWAADVALEVSQVHDIVARHASGETQRDTG
;
A
#
# COMPACT_ATOMS: atom_id res chain seq x y z
N ILE A 1 -24.25 39.06 -4.29
CA ILE A 1 -25.24 38.90 -5.39
C ILE A 1 -24.80 39.84 -6.50
N MET A 2 -24.54 39.33 -7.70
CA MET A 2 -24.13 40.14 -8.85
C MET A 2 -25.23 40.05 -9.91
N GLY A 3 -25.90 41.18 -10.19
CA GLY A 3 -26.87 41.30 -11.27
C GLY A 3 -26.20 41.94 -12.48
N LEU A 4 -26.15 41.23 -13.60
CA LEU A 4 -25.60 41.76 -14.86
C LEU A 4 -26.75 42.06 -15.82
N ARG A 5 -26.76 43.28 -16.36
CA ARG A 5 -27.69 43.70 -17.41
C ARG A 5 -26.95 44.54 -18.44
N ALA A 6 -27.25 44.29 -19.72
CA ALA A 6 -26.78 45.15 -20.80
C ALA A 6 -27.62 46.44 -20.83
N PHE A 7 -26.98 47.59 -20.74
CA PHE A 7 -27.64 48.91 -20.87
C PHE A 7 -27.39 49.52 -22.24
N THR A 8 -28.40 50.18 -22.80
CA THR A 8 -28.29 51.04 -23.99
C THR A 8 -28.54 52.53 -23.69
N SER A 9 -28.79 52.91 -22.44
CA SER A 9 -28.96 54.31 -22.00
C SER A 9 -28.27 54.58 -20.66
N GLN A 10 -27.88 55.84 -20.42
CA GLN A 10 -27.17 56.31 -19.22
C GLN A 10 -28.05 56.65 -18.01
N LEU A 11 -29.38 56.65 -18.14
CA LEU A 11 -30.26 57.15 -17.08
C LEU A 11 -30.91 56.01 -16.29
N LEU A 12 -30.48 55.94 -15.02
CA LEU A 12 -31.00 55.19 -13.86
C LEU A 12 -30.72 53.68 -13.84
N CYS A 13 -29.77 53.28 -12.99
CA CYS A 13 -29.70 51.91 -12.50
C CYS A 13 -31.01 51.58 -11.78
N GLU A 14 -31.62 50.44 -12.11
CA GLU A 14 -32.79 49.94 -11.37
C GLU A 14 -32.49 49.87 -9.88
N GLN A 15 -33.40 50.43 -9.07
CA GLN A 15 -33.30 50.38 -7.63
C GLN A 15 -33.63 48.96 -7.17
N VAL A 16 -32.65 48.29 -6.57
CA VAL A 16 -32.87 46.99 -5.93
C VAL A 16 -32.80 47.19 -4.42
N VAL A 17 -33.95 47.06 -3.76
CA VAL A 17 -34.04 46.91 -2.31
C VAL A 17 -34.73 45.59 -2.05
N GLY A 18 -34.08 44.70 -1.31
CA GLY A 18 -34.64 43.39 -1.05
C GLY A 18 -33.85 42.57 -0.04
N ARG A 19 -34.36 41.37 0.24
CA ARG A 19 -33.69 40.37 1.09
C ARG A 19 -33.29 39.18 0.22
N GLY A 20 -32.00 38.85 0.24
CA GLY A 20 -31.48 37.60 -0.29
C GLY A 20 -31.33 36.57 0.82
N LEU A 21 -31.32 35.30 0.47
CA LEU A 21 -30.78 34.27 1.34
C LEU A 21 -29.27 34.20 1.14
N ARG A 22 -28.52 34.14 2.23
CA ARG A 22 -27.09 33.82 2.23
C ARG A 22 -26.87 32.51 2.97
N ARG A 23 -25.66 31.96 2.86
CA ARG A 23 -25.25 30.77 3.61
C ARG A 23 -23.80 30.98 4.00
N VAL A 24 -23.55 31.15 5.28
CA VAL A 24 -22.20 31.21 5.82
C VAL A 24 -21.85 29.89 6.49
N SER A 25 -22.84 29.19 7.05
CA SER A 25 -22.67 27.86 7.67
C SER A 25 -23.65 26.82 7.09
N TYR A 26 -23.22 25.55 7.11
CA TYR A 26 -24.07 24.39 6.86
C TYR A 26 -24.53 23.71 8.16
N ASP A 27 -24.41 24.40 9.31
CA ASP A 27 -24.98 23.91 10.55
C ASP A 27 -26.51 23.80 10.45
N THR A 28 -27.05 22.69 10.95
CA THR A 28 -28.49 22.47 11.07
C THR A 28 -28.98 22.85 12.47
N ASP A 29 -30.27 23.18 12.59
CA ASP A 29 -30.93 23.30 13.88
C ASP A 29 -31.16 21.93 14.55
N GLU A 30 -31.83 21.94 15.71
CA GLU A 30 -32.17 20.75 16.49
C GLU A 30 -33.09 19.77 15.74
N ASN A 31 -33.76 20.24 14.69
CA ASN A 31 -34.63 19.44 13.82
C ASN A 31 -33.91 18.95 12.55
N GLY A 32 -32.60 19.20 12.42
CA GLY A 32 -31.82 18.82 11.24
C GLY A 32 -32.07 19.72 10.01
N LEU A 33 -32.67 20.90 10.19
CA LEU A 33 -32.97 21.83 9.11
C LEU A 33 -31.95 22.98 9.05
N PHE A 34 -31.62 23.42 7.84
CA PHE A 34 -30.78 24.61 7.68
C PHE A 34 -31.55 25.86 8.08
N ARG A 35 -30.95 26.69 8.95
CA ARG A 35 -31.54 27.97 9.34
C ARG A 35 -31.47 28.98 8.18
N PRO A 36 -32.52 29.77 7.94
CA PRO A 36 -32.48 30.82 6.94
C PRO A 36 -31.57 31.95 7.40
N GLU A 37 -30.49 32.21 6.65
CA GLU A 37 -29.68 33.42 6.84
C GLU A 37 -30.07 34.45 5.78
N TYR A 38 -30.35 35.68 6.20
CA TYR A 38 -30.72 36.75 5.28
C TYR A 38 -29.55 37.70 5.02
N VAL A 39 -29.49 38.24 3.81
CA VAL A 39 -28.64 39.37 3.46
C VAL A 39 -29.52 40.48 2.91
N ASN A 40 -29.35 41.70 3.42
CA ASN A 40 -30.01 42.87 2.86
C ASN A 40 -29.25 43.30 1.59
N VAL A 41 -29.97 43.48 0.49
CA VAL A 41 -29.43 43.96 -0.78
C VAL A 41 -29.89 45.40 -0.94
N PHE A 42 -28.92 46.31 -0.94
CA PHE A 42 -29.14 47.72 -1.22
C PHE A 42 -28.39 48.09 -2.52
N GLY A 43 -29.10 48.66 -3.49
CA GLY A 43 -28.52 49.31 -4.65
C GLY A 43 -27.86 50.66 -4.30
N VAL A 44 -27.70 51.54 -5.30
CA VAL A 44 -27.15 52.90 -5.10
C VAL A 44 -28.04 53.66 -4.10
N PRO A 45 -27.52 54.07 -2.93
CA PRO A 45 -28.34 54.65 -1.87
C PRO A 45 -28.75 56.10 -2.19
N LEU A 46 -30.03 56.42 -2.06
CA LEU A 46 -30.52 57.80 -1.94
C LEU A 46 -30.80 58.11 -0.47
N THR A 47 -30.58 59.35 -0.07
CA THR A 47 -30.71 59.90 1.29
C THR A 47 -32.11 59.84 1.91
N ILE A 48 -33.10 59.25 1.21
CA ILE A 48 -34.54 59.28 1.53
C ILE A 48 -35.05 57.92 2.04
N SER A 49 -34.19 56.90 2.12
CA SER A 49 -34.59 55.58 2.63
C SER A 49 -34.54 55.59 4.17
N GLU A 50 -35.70 55.68 4.80
CA GLU A 50 -35.85 55.29 6.21
C GLU A 50 -35.50 53.80 6.30
N THR A 51 -34.37 53.50 6.93
CA THR A 51 -34.01 52.15 7.32
C THR A 51 -35.07 51.67 8.30
N GLY A 52 -36.07 50.93 7.81
CA GLY A 52 -36.98 50.18 8.67
C GLY A 52 -36.17 49.38 9.69
N GLU A 53 -36.66 49.31 10.93
CA GLU A 53 -35.97 48.70 12.07
C GLU A 53 -35.18 47.48 11.62
N GLY A 54 -33.85 47.62 11.64
CA GLY A 54 -32.95 46.57 11.23
C GLY A 54 -33.30 45.33 12.02
N GLY A 55 -33.76 44.28 11.31
CA GLY A 55 -34.02 42.99 11.93
C GLY A 55 -32.80 42.57 12.76
N GLU A 56 -33.07 41.89 13.86
CA GLU A 56 -32.05 41.48 14.82
C GLU A 56 -30.85 40.88 14.09
N ALA A 57 -29.66 41.44 14.34
CA ALA A 57 -28.44 40.98 13.68
C ALA A 57 -28.30 39.48 13.97
N PRO A 58 -28.09 38.64 12.93
CA PRO A 58 -27.95 37.22 13.16
C PRO A 58 -26.83 36.98 14.18
N PRO A 59 -27.00 36.01 15.10
CA PRO A 59 -26.00 35.74 16.11
C PRO A 59 -24.65 35.47 15.43
N PRO A 60 -23.53 35.86 16.06
CA PRO A 60 -22.22 35.61 15.49
C PRO A 60 -22.08 34.11 15.16
N PRO A 61 -21.47 33.76 14.02
CA PRO A 61 -21.30 32.36 13.65
C PRO A 61 -20.54 31.66 14.77
N LYS A 62 -20.91 30.39 15.02
CA LYS A 62 -20.20 29.56 15.98
C LYS A 62 -18.71 29.55 15.62
N PRO A 63 -17.80 29.65 16.60
CA PRO A 63 -16.38 29.56 16.32
C PRO A 63 -16.12 28.22 15.64
N ALA A 64 -15.56 28.28 14.43
CA ALA A 64 -15.22 27.10 13.66
C ALA A 64 -13.71 26.86 13.74
N THR A 65 -13.34 25.60 13.96
CA THR A 65 -11.95 25.16 13.92
C THR A 65 -11.57 24.90 12.47
N GLN A 66 -10.44 25.47 12.04
CA GLN A 66 -9.84 25.19 10.73
C GLN A 66 -9.12 23.84 10.80
N ILE A 67 -9.49 22.94 9.89
CA ILE A 67 -8.88 21.63 9.70
C ILE A 67 -8.05 21.69 8.43
N GLU A 68 -6.74 21.61 8.59
CA GLU A 68 -5.78 21.70 7.50
C GLU A 68 -4.65 20.68 7.62
N VAL A 69 -3.94 20.51 6.51
CA VAL A 69 -2.68 19.78 6.43
C VAL A 69 -1.57 20.64 7.06
N VAL A 70 -0.80 20.07 7.98
CA VAL A 70 0.31 20.75 8.63
C VAL A 70 1.59 20.47 7.85
N LEU A 71 2.09 21.47 7.11
CA LEU A 71 3.25 21.32 6.22
C LEU A 71 4.53 20.87 6.94
N ASP A 72 4.74 21.30 8.18
CA ASP A 72 5.89 20.91 9.01
C ASP A 72 5.85 19.43 9.46
N ARG A 73 4.74 18.73 9.19
CA ARG A 73 4.53 17.31 9.52
C ARG A 73 4.41 16.44 8.26
N ALA A 74 5.08 16.84 7.18
CA ALA A 74 5.09 16.08 5.92
C ALA A 74 5.65 14.66 6.08
N ASP A 75 6.51 14.42 7.07
CA ASP A 75 7.00 13.10 7.46
C ASP A 75 5.86 12.19 7.94
N LEU A 76 4.78 12.73 8.49
CA LEU A 76 3.57 12.01 8.93
C LEU A 76 2.56 11.76 7.81
N GLU A 77 2.87 12.13 6.57
CA GLU A 77 1.98 11.91 5.42
C GLU A 77 1.71 10.41 5.21
N ILE A 78 0.43 10.06 5.03
CA ILE A 78 0.00 8.70 4.67
C ILE A 78 -0.47 8.73 3.23
N ARG A 79 0.02 7.78 2.42
CA ARG A 79 -0.32 7.62 1.00
C ARG A 79 -0.96 6.27 0.76
N TRP A 80 -1.89 6.20 -0.18
CA TRP A 80 -2.57 4.96 -0.56
C TRP A 80 -2.83 4.91 -2.06
N PRO A 81 -2.90 3.70 -2.66
CA PRO A 81 -3.31 3.56 -4.04
C PRO A 81 -4.83 3.76 -4.17
N ASN A 82 -5.25 4.56 -5.13
CA ASN A 82 -6.68 4.72 -5.46
C ASN A 82 -7.10 3.60 -6.41
N VAL A 83 -7.87 2.64 -5.89
CA VAL A 83 -8.32 1.46 -6.63
C VAL A 83 -9.79 1.62 -7.03
N LEU A 84 -10.03 1.60 -8.35
CA LEU A 84 -11.38 1.68 -8.91
C LEU A 84 -12.10 0.33 -8.83
N ARG A 85 -11.40 -0.78 -9.05
CA ARG A 85 -11.94 -2.14 -8.93
C ARG A 85 -10.79 -3.15 -8.80
N ILE A 86 -11.11 -4.35 -8.36
CA ILE A 86 -10.19 -5.48 -8.32
C ILE A 86 -10.71 -6.50 -9.32
N GLU A 87 -9.85 -6.95 -10.22
CA GLU A 87 -10.16 -7.98 -11.20
C GLU A 87 -9.46 -9.28 -10.83
N THR A 88 -10.19 -10.39 -10.91
CA THR A 88 -9.60 -11.72 -10.84
C THR A 88 -9.18 -12.12 -12.24
N VAL A 89 -7.86 -12.19 -12.46
CA VAL A 89 -7.29 -12.62 -13.74
C VAL A 89 -6.61 -13.96 -13.56
N VAL A 90 -6.84 -14.87 -14.50
CA VAL A 90 -6.14 -16.15 -14.54
C VAL A 90 -4.76 -15.92 -15.17
N LYS A 91 -3.70 -16.25 -14.45
CA LYS A 91 -2.32 -16.12 -14.93
C LYS A 91 -1.56 -17.45 -14.80
N PRO A 92 -0.71 -17.79 -15.78
CA PRO A 92 0.13 -18.99 -15.70
C PRO A 92 1.25 -18.81 -14.68
N GLN A 93 1.27 -19.66 -13.66
CA GLN A 93 2.25 -19.65 -12.59
C GLN A 93 3.09 -20.94 -12.61
N LEU A 94 4.41 -20.78 -12.49
CA LEU A 94 5.32 -21.89 -12.24
C LEU A 94 5.23 -22.30 -10.76
N THR A 95 4.94 -23.58 -10.55
CA THR A 95 4.77 -24.18 -9.23
C THR A 95 5.76 -25.33 -9.03
N ILE A 96 6.19 -25.52 -7.78
CA ILE A 96 7.06 -26.61 -7.35
C ILE A 96 6.48 -27.19 -6.06
N ALA A 97 6.27 -28.50 -6.03
CA ALA A 97 5.95 -29.25 -4.82
C ALA A 97 7.22 -29.49 -3.99
N TRP A 98 7.65 -28.48 -3.22
CA TRP A 98 8.94 -28.49 -2.51
C TRP A 98 9.15 -29.69 -1.59
N ASP A 99 8.09 -30.25 -1.04
CA ASP A 99 8.16 -31.42 -0.16
C ASP A 99 8.57 -32.69 -0.93
N GLU A 100 8.23 -32.77 -2.21
CA GLU A 100 8.52 -33.88 -3.11
C GLU A 100 9.86 -33.71 -3.86
N VAL A 101 10.50 -32.53 -3.77
CA VAL A 101 11.79 -32.28 -4.41
C VAL A 101 12.89 -33.04 -3.65
N PRO A 102 13.58 -34.01 -4.28
CA PRO A 102 14.68 -34.71 -3.64
C PRO A 102 15.85 -33.75 -3.41
N VAL A 103 16.62 -33.97 -2.34
CA VAL A 103 17.81 -33.16 -2.08
C VAL A 103 18.82 -33.37 -3.21
N LEU A 104 19.29 -32.28 -3.81
CA LEU A 104 20.39 -32.30 -4.77
C LEU A 104 21.71 -32.22 -4.01
N THR A 105 22.46 -33.31 -4.03
CA THR A 105 23.81 -33.37 -3.46
C THR A 105 24.84 -33.04 -4.53
N LEU A 106 25.62 -31.98 -4.35
CA LEU A 106 26.77 -31.66 -5.21
C LEU A 106 28.05 -32.20 -4.57
N ASP A 107 28.56 -33.31 -5.07
CA ASP A 107 29.80 -33.92 -4.57
C ASP A 107 31.03 -33.16 -5.11
N PRO A 108 31.84 -32.52 -4.24
CA PRO A 108 33.07 -31.84 -4.65
C PRO A 108 34.07 -32.76 -5.36
N ALA A 109 34.10 -34.06 -5.05
CA ALA A 109 35.02 -35.02 -5.67
C ALA A 109 34.66 -35.30 -7.14
N SER A 110 33.39 -35.11 -7.50
CA SER A 110 32.88 -35.29 -8.88
C SER A 110 33.07 -34.04 -9.75
N THR A 111 33.40 -32.89 -9.14
CA THR A 111 33.56 -31.62 -9.84
C THR A 111 35.05 -31.32 -10.00
N PRO A 112 35.64 -31.43 -11.20
CA PRO A 112 37.04 -31.07 -11.40
C PRO A 112 37.20 -29.55 -11.22
N ILE A 113 37.74 -29.13 -10.07
CA ILE A 113 38.08 -27.73 -9.80
C ILE A 113 39.43 -27.35 -10.45
N SER A 114 40.21 -28.35 -10.90
CA SER A 114 41.48 -28.17 -11.61
C SER A 114 41.33 -28.52 -13.09
N ALA A 115 41.51 -27.53 -13.97
CA ALA A 115 41.73 -27.77 -15.40
C ALA A 115 43.24 -27.83 -15.66
N GLU A 116 43.79 -29.06 -15.72
CA GLU A 116 45.18 -29.28 -16.13
C GLU A 116 45.29 -29.11 -17.66
N LEU A 117 45.69 -27.91 -18.10
CA LEU A 117 46.15 -27.68 -19.47
C LEU A 117 47.69 -27.71 -19.48
N ALA A 118 48.27 -28.84 -19.89
CA ALA A 118 49.70 -28.93 -20.16
C ALA A 118 49.99 -28.51 -21.61
N PRO A 119 50.91 -27.56 -21.88
CA PRO A 119 51.46 -27.37 -23.21
C PRO A 119 52.46 -28.49 -23.50
N ALA A 120 52.24 -29.23 -24.59
CA ALA A 120 53.19 -30.22 -25.06
C ALA A 120 54.40 -29.52 -25.69
N LEU A 121 55.51 -29.39 -24.95
CA LEU A 121 56.84 -29.15 -25.51
C LEU A 121 57.95 -29.53 -24.51
N GLY A 122 58.58 -30.68 -24.77
CA GLY A 122 60.00 -30.92 -24.48
C GLY A 122 60.44 -30.97 -23.02
N GLY A 123 60.34 -32.17 -22.41
CA GLY A 123 61.32 -32.68 -21.44
C GLY A 123 61.30 -32.05 -20.04
N ALA A 124 60.92 -32.86 -19.04
CA ALA A 124 60.83 -32.56 -17.62
C ALA A 124 59.68 -31.61 -17.23
N THR A 125 58.54 -32.20 -16.89
CA THR A 125 57.44 -31.54 -16.19
C THR A 125 57.93 -31.08 -14.81
N ASP A 126 58.12 -29.77 -14.65
CA ASP A 126 58.25 -29.15 -13.34
C ASP A 126 56.86 -29.15 -12.68
N MET A 127 56.60 -30.22 -11.90
CA MET A 127 55.32 -30.49 -11.21
C MET A 127 54.95 -29.42 -10.15
N GLY A 128 55.77 -28.38 -9.97
CA GLY A 128 55.60 -27.34 -8.95
C GLY A 128 54.90 -26.04 -9.39
N LYS A 129 54.41 -25.92 -10.64
CA LYS A 129 53.84 -24.67 -11.17
C LYS A 129 52.36 -24.73 -11.59
N VAL A 130 51.58 -25.65 -11.02
CA VAL A 130 50.11 -25.66 -11.20
C VAL A 130 49.47 -25.24 -9.89
N THR A 131 49.00 -24.00 -9.81
CA THR A 131 48.35 -23.47 -8.61
C THR A 131 46.83 -23.52 -8.75
N ALA A 132 46.18 -24.26 -7.84
CA ALA A 132 44.73 -24.29 -7.59
C ALA A 132 44.13 -22.94 -7.12
N ILE A 133 44.88 -21.84 -7.24
CA ILE A 133 44.74 -20.59 -6.50
C ILE A 133 43.91 -19.53 -7.26
N ASP A 134 43.52 -19.77 -8.52
CA ASP A 134 42.95 -18.71 -9.38
C ASP A 134 41.42 -18.50 -9.22
N LEU A 135 40.67 -19.52 -8.78
CA LEU A 135 39.19 -19.43 -8.66
C LEU A 135 38.73 -18.71 -7.38
N GLU A 136 39.48 -18.84 -6.28
CA GLU A 136 39.18 -18.15 -5.02
C GLU A 136 39.52 -16.64 -5.09
N GLN A 137 40.32 -16.21 -6.08
CA GLN A 137 40.71 -14.81 -6.29
C GLN A 137 39.73 -14.00 -7.15
N LEU A 138 38.64 -14.61 -7.64
CA LEU A 138 37.59 -13.96 -8.44
C LEU A 138 36.22 -13.94 -7.73
N PRO A 139 36.09 -13.39 -6.50
CA PRO A 139 34.86 -13.45 -5.72
C PRO A 139 33.66 -12.77 -6.41
N ASP A 140 33.91 -11.77 -7.26
CA ASP A 140 32.87 -11.03 -8.00
C ASP A 140 32.20 -11.87 -9.10
N ASP A 141 32.91 -12.84 -9.69
CA ASP A 141 32.35 -13.73 -10.71
C ASP A 141 31.39 -14.78 -10.13
N PHE A 142 31.47 -15.04 -8.82
CA PHE A 142 30.68 -16.04 -8.10
C PHE A 142 29.63 -15.43 -7.16
N ARG A 143 29.29 -14.14 -7.29
CA ARG A 143 28.22 -13.51 -6.50
C ARG A 143 26.90 -14.25 -6.67
N LEU A 144 26.20 -14.54 -5.56
CA LEU A 144 24.98 -15.35 -5.56
C LEU A 144 23.93 -14.86 -6.58
N GLN A 145 23.67 -13.54 -6.62
CA GLN A 145 22.72 -12.98 -7.59
C GLN A 145 23.11 -13.23 -9.06
N ARG A 146 24.41 -13.26 -9.38
CA ARG A 146 24.89 -13.58 -10.73
C ARG A 146 24.65 -15.05 -11.05
N LEU A 147 24.81 -15.95 -10.07
CA LEU A 147 24.49 -17.37 -10.21
C LEU A 147 22.98 -17.58 -10.39
N VAL A 148 22.15 -16.94 -9.58
CA VAL A 148 20.69 -16.95 -9.71
C VAL A 148 20.28 -16.52 -11.12
N PHE A 149 20.80 -15.39 -11.60
CA PHE A 149 20.47 -14.89 -12.93
C PHE A 149 20.95 -15.83 -14.05
N LYS A 150 22.16 -16.38 -13.93
CA LYS A 150 22.72 -17.33 -14.92
C LYS A 150 21.88 -18.61 -14.99
N ALA A 151 21.48 -19.17 -13.85
CA ALA A 151 20.61 -20.34 -13.77
C ALA A 151 19.20 -20.02 -14.29
N ALA A 152 18.61 -18.90 -13.89
CA ALA A 152 17.30 -18.46 -14.38
C ALA A 152 17.28 -18.26 -15.90
N ARG A 153 18.34 -17.69 -16.49
CA ARG A 153 18.48 -17.54 -17.94
C ARG A 153 18.53 -18.89 -18.66
N LYS A 154 19.24 -19.88 -18.09
CA LYS A 154 19.29 -21.24 -18.64
C LYS A 154 17.93 -21.93 -18.57
N ALA A 155 17.23 -21.81 -17.44
CA ALA A 155 15.87 -22.31 -17.28
C ALA A 155 14.88 -21.62 -18.24
N PHE A 156 15.02 -20.31 -18.41
CA PHE A 156 14.20 -19.51 -19.33
C PHE A 156 14.34 -20.01 -20.76
N ALA A 157 15.56 -20.26 -21.23
CA ALA A 157 15.80 -20.79 -22.58
C ALA A 157 15.14 -22.15 -22.82
N GLN A 158 14.86 -22.94 -21.77
CA GLN A 158 14.16 -24.22 -21.87
C GLN A 158 12.63 -24.07 -21.87
N LEU A 159 12.10 -23.10 -21.12
CA LEU A 159 10.64 -22.94 -20.90
C LEU A 159 10.00 -21.84 -21.76
N SER A 160 10.76 -20.92 -22.35
CA SER A 160 10.22 -19.73 -23.03
C SER A 160 9.28 -20.06 -24.19
N HIS A 161 9.47 -21.22 -24.84
CA HIS A 161 8.67 -21.64 -25.99
C HIS A 161 7.37 -22.36 -25.58
N SER A 162 7.30 -22.89 -24.36
CA SER A 162 6.14 -23.64 -23.87
C SER A 162 5.29 -22.89 -22.86
N PHE A 163 5.81 -21.80 -22.29
CA PHE A 163 5.11 -21.00 -21.28
C PHE A 163 4.02 -20.14 -21.93
N SER A 164 2.81 -20.16 -21.37
CA SER A 164 1.67 -19.45 -21.96
C SER A 164 1.61 -17.94 -21.65
N GLY A 165 2.42 -17.44 -20.71
CA GLY A 165 2.45 -16.04 -20.30
C GLY A 165 3.53 -15.19 -21.00
N THR A 166 3.75 -13.96 -20.51
CA THR A 166 4.79 -13.07 -21.05
C THR A 166 6.20 -13.48 -20.60
N GLU A 167 7.20 -13.18 -21.43
CA GLU A 167 8.61 -13.48 -21.16
C GLU A 167 9.11 -12.83 -19.86
N ASP A 168 8.79 -11.55 -19.63
CA ASP A 168 9.16 -10.83 -18.41
C ASP A 168 8.61 -11.51 -17.15
N TYR A 169 7.39 -12.04 -17.24
CA TYR A 169 6.74 -12.73 -16.14
C TYR A 169 7.36 -14.11 -15.88
N LEU A 170 7.72 -14.84 -16.93
CA LEU A 170 8.46 -16.10 -16.82
C LEU A 170 9.83 -15.88 -16.15
N ALA A 171 10.58 -14.88 -16.60
CA ALA A 171 11.90 -14.57 -16.06
C ALA A 171 11.84 -14.22 -14.57
N ALA A 172 10.88 -13.38 -14.16
CA ALA A 172 10.68 -13.02 -12.76
C ALA A 172 10.33 -14.23 -11.86
N GLN A 173 9.52 -15.17 -12.37
CA GLN A 173 9.19 -16.40 -11.65
C GLN A 173 10.40 -17.33 -11.49
N LEU A 174 11.17 -17.52 -12.55
CA LEU A 174 12.37 -18.36 -12.52
C LEU A 174 13.44 -17.82 -11.59
N VAL A 175 13.65 -16.50 -11.56
CA VAL A 175 14.59 -15.87 -10.61
C VAL A 175 14.20 -16.20 -9.16
N ARG A 176 12.91 -16.03 -8.79
CA ARG A 176 12.43 -16.35 -7.44
C ARG A 176 12.58 -17.82 -7.09
N ILE A 177 12.25 -18.71 -8.03
CA ILE A 177 12.34 -20.17 -7.84
C ILE A 177 13.79 -20.59 -7.62
N VAL A 178 14.71 -20.13 -8.46
CA VAL A 178 16.13 -20.45 -8.38
C VAL A 178 16.73 -19.90 -7.09
N ASP A 179 16.43 -18.65 -6.73
CA ASP A 179 16.90 -18.05 -5.47
C ASP A 179 16.42 -18.85 -4.25
N ARG A 180 15.14 -19.21 -4.22
CA ARG A 180 14.57 -20.08 -3.17
C ARG A 180 15.26 -21.44 -3.11
N PHE A 181 15.57 -22.07 -4.24
CA PHE A 181 16.24 -23.37 -4.26
C PHE A 181 17.70 -23.29 -3.77
N LEU A 182 18.45 -22.27 -4.19
CA LEU A 182 19.86 -22.14 -3.79
C LEU A 182 20.03 -21.83 -2.30
N THR A 183 19.02 -21.20 -1.70
CA THR A 183 18.95 -20.85 -0.27
C THR A 183 18.25 -21.90 0.60
N SER A 184 17.60 -22.91 0.01
CA SER A 184 16.89 -23.94 0.76
C SER A 184 17.80 -25.07 1.24
N ASP A 185 17.24 -25.92 2.09
CA ASP A 185 17.80 -27.18 2.55
C ASP A 185 17.82 -28.29 1.49
N ARG A 186 17.24 -28.05 0.30
CA ARG A 186 17.20 -29.00 -0.81
C ARG A 186 18.47 -29.03 -1.66
N LEU A 187 19.47 -28.20 -1.33
CA LEU A 187 20.78 -28.20 -1.97
C LEU A 187 21.89 -28.47 -0.94
N GLU A 188 22.40 -29.69 -0.96
CA GLU A 188 23.42 -30.17 -0.04
C GLU A 188 24.79 -30.25 -0.72
N ILE A 189 25.84 -29.84 0.01
CA ILE A 189 27.24 -30.03 -0.39
C ILE A 189 27.91 -30.78 0.76
N PRO A 190 28.17 -32.09 0.63
CA PRO A 190 28.64 -32.94 1.72
C PRO A 190 30.13 -32.69 1.97
N SER A 191 30.47 -31.61 2.67
CA SER A 191 31.81 -31.35 3.22
C SER A 191 31.84 -30.08 4.08
N LEU A 192 32.35 -30.17 5.32
CA LEU A 192 32.62 -29.02 6.18
C LEU A 192 33.70 -28.08 5.62
N PHE A 193 34.53 -28.55 4.69
CA PHE A 193 35.57 -27.73 4.04
C PHE A 193 35.03 -26.91 2.85
N HIS A 194 33.92 -27.35 2.26
CA HIS A 194 33.25 -26.72 1.13
C HIS A 194 31.95 -25.99 1.52
N SER A 195 31.64 -25.94 2.83
CA SER A 195 30.56 -25.12 3.39
C SER A 195 30.91 -23.64 3.48
N ASP A 196 32.18 -23.27 3.26
CA ASP A 196 32.60 -21.88 3.09
C ASP A 196 31.74 -21.18 2.01
N PRO A 197 31.18 -19.98 2.28
CA PRO A 197 30.27 -19.32 1.36
C PRO A 197 30.83 -19.11 -0.05
N LEU A 198 32.14 -18.89 -0.22
CA LEU A 198 32.74 -18.70 -1.54
C LEU A 198 32.87 -20.03 -2.28
N ARG A 199 33.39 -21.07 -1.62
CA ARG A 199 33.51 -22.41 -2.23
C ARG A 199 32.16 -23.02 -2.59
N ARG A 200 31.14 -22.84 -1.75
CA ARG A 200 29.75 -23.22 -2.06
C ARG A 200 29.28 -22.57 -3.37
N ARG A 201 29.54 -21.27 -3.54
CA ARG A 201 29.18 -20.52 -4.76
C ARG A 201 29.94 -21.02 -5.99
N ILE A 202 31.23 -21.31 -5.87
CA ILE A 202 32.05 -21.88 -6.96
C ILE A 202 31.50 -23.23 -7.40
N LEU A 203 31.21 -24.14 -6.46
CA LEU A 203 30.64 -25.46 -6.76
C LEU A 203 29.28 -25.37 -7.45
N ILE A 204 28.40 -24.46 -7.00
CA ILE A 204 27.12 -24.18 -7.66
C ILE A 204 27.34 -23.66 -9.08
N ALA A 205 28.31 -22.76 -9.27
CA ALA A 205 28.61 -22.19 -10.58
C ALA A 205 29.11 -23.24 -11.59
N LEU A 206 29.96 -24.17 -11.13
CA LEU A 206 30.48 -25.27 -11.93
C LEU A 206 29.40 -26.32 -12.26
N ASN A 207 28.45 -26.54 -11.34
CA ASN A 207 27.35 -27.50 -11.50
C ASN A 207 26.01 -26.86 -11.88
N ILE A 208 26.05 -25.67 -12.49
CA ILE A 208 24.82 -24.89 -12.73
C ILE A 208 23.84 -25.59 -13.68
N ASP A 209 24.35 -26.40 -14.62
CA ASP A 209 23.50 -27.21 -15.51
C ASP A 209 22.77 -28.30 -14.75
N THR A 210 23.44 -28.99 -13.82
CA THR A 210 22.84 -30.01 -12.93
C THR A 210 21.75 -29.39 -12.06
N VAL A 211 22.01 -28.22 -11.47
CA VAL A 211 21.03 -27.47 -10.67
C VAL A 211 19.81 -27.11 -11.49
N VAL A 212 20.00 -26.54 -12.69
CA VAL A 212 18.89 -26.16 -13.58
C VAL A 212 18.09 -27.38 -14.01
N GLN A 213 18.75 -28.45 -14.46
CA GLN A 213 18.06 -29.69 -14.86
C GLN A 213 17.26 -30.32 -13.72
N HIS A 214 17.84 -30.34 -12.51
CA HIS A 214 17.14 -30.82 -11.32
C HIS A 214 15.88 -29.99 -11.06
N LEU A 215 15.98 -28.67 -11.06
CA LEU A 215 14.84 -27.78 -10.90
C LEU A 215 13.77 -27.98 -11.97
N MET A 216 14.16 -28.06 -13.25
CA MET A 216 13.20 -28.15 -14.36
C MET A 216 12.34 -29.41 -14.31
N ARG A 217 12.84 -30.52 -13.72
CA ARG A 217 12.04 -31.75 -13.56
C ARG A 217 10.87 -31.61 -12.60
N HIS A 218 10.92 -30.61 -11.71
CA HIS A 218 9.93 -30.39 -10.66
C HIS A 218 9.12 -29.10 -10.85
N ILE A 219 9.38 -28.35 -11.92
CA ILE A 219 8.57 -27.19 -12.29
C ILE A 219 7.38 -27.66 -13.12
N SER A 220 6.18 -27.23 -12.72
CA SER A 220 4.99 -27.35 -13.54
C SER A 220 4.30 -26.01 -13.69
N GLU A 221 3.73 -25.76 -14.87
CA GLU A 221 2.88 -24.60 -15.13
C GLU A 221 1.45 -24.89 -14.70
N GLN A 222 0.88 -24.02 -13.87
CA GLN A 222 -0.51 -24.09 -13.43
C GLN A 222 -1.16 -22.73 -13.60
N ASN A 223 -2.44 -22.71 -13.96
CA ASN A 223 -3.20 -21.46 -13.99
C ASN A 223 -3.70 -21.13 -12.59
N THR A 224 -3.28 -19.97 -12.07
CA THR A 224 -3.75 -19.47 -10.77
C THR A 224 -4.62 -18.24 -10.98
N GLU A 225 -5.60 -18.06 -10.11
CA GLU A 225 -6.32 -16.79 -10.01
C GLU A 225 -5.46 -15.78 -9.26
N ARG A 226 -5.30 -14.58 -9.81
CA ARG A 226 -4.59 -13.49 -9.18
C ARG A 226 -5.45 -12.24 -9.14
N LEU A 227 -5.44 -11.54 -8.00
CA LEU A 227 -6.10 -10.26 -7.89
C LEU A 227 -5.23 -9.18 -8.54
N THR A 228 -5.80 -8.45 -9.49
CA THR A 228 -5.16 -7.29 -10.11
C THR A 228 -5.98 -6.04 -9.80
N PRO A 229 -5.46 -5.09 -9.01
CA PRO A 229 -6.12 -3.81 -8.79
C PRO A 229 -6.05 -2.96 -10.06
N VAL A 230 -7.19 -2.36 -10.42
CA VAL A 230 -7.26 -1.34 -11.46
C VAL A 230 -7.25 0.01 -10.78
N PHE A 231 -6.16 0.75 -10.97
CA PHE A 231 -5.95 2.07 -10.38
C PHE A 231 -6.72 3.16 -11.14
N ASP A 232 -6.98 4.26 -10.45
CA ASP A 232 -7.44 5.49 -11.09
C ASP A 232 -6.34 6.07 -12.00
N GLU A 233 -6.67 6.36 -13.27
CA GLU A 233 -5.69 6.82 -14.26
C GLU A 233 -5.27 8.27 -14.03
N GLU A 234 -6.16 9.11 -13.51
CA GLU A 234 -5.88 10.52 -13.26
C GLU A 234 -5.21 10.73 -11.91
N ASN A 235 -5.68 10.01 -10.89
CA ASN A 235 -5.21 10.14 -9.51
C ASN A 235 -4.87 8.77 -8.93
N PRO A 236 -3.80 8.10 -9.39
CA PRO A 236 -3.46 6.74 -8.94
C PRO A 236 -3.09 6.66 -7.46
N ILE A 237 -2.64 7.77 -6.86
CA ILE A 237 -2.20 7.86 -5.47
C ILE A 237 -2.97 8.94 -4.73
N GLY A 238 -3.67 8.53 -3.68
CA GLY A 238 -4.24 9.42 -2.67
C GLY A 238 -3.24 9.66 -1.54
N ALA A 239 -3.34 10.82 -0.90
CA ALA A 239 -2.50 11.16 0.24
C ALA A 239 -3.20 12.10 1.21
N THR A 240 -2.85 12.03 2.50
CA THR A 240 -3.33 13.01 3.49
C THR A 240 -2.96 14.45 3.11
N GLY A 241 -1.83 14.66 2.43
CA GLY A 241 -1.40 15.98 1.96
C GLY A 241 -2.27 16.61 0.88
N GLN A 242 -3.18 15.84 0.26
CA GLN A 242 -4.12 16.34 -0.75
C GLN A 242 -5.44 16.85 -0.13
N MET A 243 -5.63 16.69 1.18
CA MET A 243 -6.84 17.16 1.87
C MET A 243 -6.94 18.68 1.77
N ARG A 244 -8.06 19.17 1.24
CA ARG A 244 -8.34 20.61 1.22
C ARG A 244 -8.68 21.10 2.61
N THR A 245 -8.25 22.31 2.96
CA THR A 245 -8.66 22.96 4.19
C THR A 245 -10.17 23.07 4.28
N TRP A 246 -10.73 22.71 5.43
CA TRP A 246 -12.16 22.80 5.72
C TRP A 246 -12.37 23.28 7.17
N TYR A 247 -13.60 23.61 7.53
CA TYR A 247 -13.93 24.20 8.82
C TYR A 247 -15.05 23.41 9.49
N THR A 248 -14.99 23.27 10.81
CA THR A 248 -16.01 22.56 11.59
C THR A 248 -16.30 23.25 12.92
N THR A 249 -17.55 23.19 13.35
CA THR A 249 -18.00 23.64 14.68
C THR A 249 -18.01 22.49 15.69
N LYS A 250 -17.70 21.27 15.25
CA LYS A 250 -17.62 20.08 16.12
C LYS A 250 -16.41 20.16 17.06
N PRO A 251 -16.46 19.50 18.24
CA PRO A 251 -15.30 19.35 19.10
C PRO A 251 -14.10 18.73 18.37
N CYS A 252 -12.96 19.40 18.46
CA CYS A 252 -11.72 18.99 17.81
C CYS A 252 -10.62 18.83 18.87
N ILE A 253 -9.74 17.85 18.66
CA ILE A 253 -8.56 17.64 19.49
C ILE A 253 -7.34 17.85 18.60
N LEU A 254 -6.36 18.60 19.09
CA LEU A 254 -5.10 18.78 18.37
C LEU A 254 -4.40 17.43 18.24
N ALA A 255 -4.08 17.02 17.01
CA ALA A 255 -3.32 15.81 16.76
C ALA A 255 -1.82 16.16 16.71
N VAL A 256 -0.97 15.27 17.22
CA VAL A 256 0.49 15.38 17.17
C VAL A 256 1.05 14.36 16.19
N LYS A 257 0.61 13.11 16.25
CA LYS A 257 0.99 12.04 15.32
C LYS A 257 0.17 12.01 14.03
N SER A 258 -0.33 13.16 13.58
CA SER A 258 -1.07 13.27 12.31
C SER A 258 -0.53 14.39 11.45
N HIS A 259 -0.53 14.15 10.12
CA HIS A 259 -0.33 15.18 9.12
C HIS A 259 -1.47 16.19 9.10
N ILE A 260 -2.66 15.81 9.57
CA ILE A 260 -3.82 16.70 9.72
C ILE A 260 -3.76 17.37 11.10
N SER A 261 -4.01 18.68 11.13
CA SER A 261 -3.90 19.53 12.32
C SER A 261 -4.72 19.03 13.51
N HIS A 262 -5.98 18.65 13.26
CA HIS A 262 -6.92 18.27 14.30
C HIS A 262 -7.68 17.00 13.94
N PHE A 263 -8.00 16.26 14.99
CA PHE A 263 -8.91 15.13 14.94
C PHE A 263 -10.31 15.58 15.37
N VAL A 264 -11.32 15.27 14.54
CA VAL A 264 -12.73 15.54 14.82
C VAL A 264 -13.37 14.25 15.31
N ALA A 265 -13.74 14.20 16.59
CA ALA A 265 -14.38 13.02 17.18
C ALA A 265 -15.88 13.02 16.86
N ASP A 266 -16.36 12.09 16.01
CA ASP A 266 -17.80 11.93 15.79
C ASP A 266 -18.45 11.02 16.84
N SER A 267 -17.64 10.20 17.50
CA SER A 267 -18.08 9.36 18.62
C SER A 267 -17.02 9.26 19.72
N SER A 268 -17.45 8.85 20.91
CA SER A 268 -16.53 8.56 22.02
C SER A 268 -15.55 7.42 21.70
N TRP A 269 -15.96 6.47 20.85
CA TRP A 269 -15.13 5.33 20.44
C TRP A 269 -13.99 5.76 19.53
N GLU A 270 -14.26 6.64 18.57
CA GLU A 270 -13.22 7.23 17.73
C GLU A 270 -12.27 8.10 18.55
N GLY A 271 -12.79 8.85 19.53
CA GLY A 271 -11.97 9.63 20.46
C GLY A 271 -11.03 8.77 21.29
N TYR A 272 -11.50 7.61 21.77
CA TYR A 272 -10.64 6.64 22.43
C TYR A 272 -9.55 6.13 21.50
N ALA A 273 -9.90 5.70 20.28
CA ALA A 273 -8.93 5.20 19.32
C ALA A 273 -7.85 6.23 18.98
N ALA A 274 -8.23 7.50 18.78
CA ALA A 274 -7.28 8.59 18.58
C ALA A 274 -6.31 8.74 19.76
N ASN A 275 -6.80 8.62 21.00
CA ASN A 275 -5.94 8.64 22.19
C ASN A 275 -4.96 7.44 22.22
N VAL A 276 -5.42 6.25 21.82
CA VAL A 276 -4.54 5.08 21.66
C VAL A 276 -3.43 5.36 20.65
N PHE A 277 -3.76 5.92 19.49
CA PHE A 277 -2.78 6.22 18.44
C PHE A 277 -1.77 7.29 18.87
N GLU A 278 -2.22 8.34 19.56
CA GLU A 278 -1.34 9.38 20.09
C GLU A 278 -0.37 8.82 21.13
N SER A 279 -0.85 8.01 22.07
CA SER A 279 -0.05 7.51 23.20
C SER A 279 0.82 6.29 22.88
N SER A 280 0.46 5.48 21.88
CA SER A 280 1.17 4.22 21.59
C SER A 280 2.54 4.44 20.95
N GLY A 281 3.57 3.79 21.48
CA GLY A 281 4.93 3.77 20.90
C GLY A 281 5.01 3.05 19.55
N ASP A 282 4.01 2.22 19.21
CA ASP A 282 3.98 1.42 17.98
C ASP A 282 3.38 2.17 16.78
N VAL A 283 2.80 3.35 17.01
CA VAL A 283 2.18 4.19 15.97
C VAL A 283 3.10 5.36 15.64
N LEU A 284 3.50 5.45 14.36
CA LEU A 284 4.26 6.58 13.83
C LEU A 284 3.36 7.72 13.39
N ALA A 285 2.30 7.39 12.65
CA ALA A 285 1.35 8.38 12.15
C ALA A 285 -0.05 7.77 12.07
N PHE A 286 -1.08 8.60 12.21
CA PHE A 286 -2.45 8.21 11.91
C PHE A 286 -3.22 9.35 11.26
N ALA A 287 -4.32 9.03 10.60
CA ALA A 287 -5.29 9.99 10.13
C ALA A 287 -6.70 9.38 10.21
N LYS A 288 -7.65 10.16 10.71
CA LYS A 288 -9.06 9.85 10.49
C LYS A 288 -9.36 10.06 9.02
N ASN A 289 -10.11 9.12 8.43
CA ASN A 289 -10.48 9.18 7.02
C ASN A 289 -11.66 10.14 6.78
N ASP A 290 -11.46 11.40 7.15
CA ASP A 290 -12.44 12.47 7.02
C ASP A 290 -11.95 13.46 5.94
N HIS A 291 -12.74 13.61 4.88
CA HIS A 291 -12.38 14.41 3.69
C HIS A 291 -11.06 13.99 2.98
N LEU A 292 -10.52 12.81 3.28
CA LEU A 292 -9.29 12.29 2.66
C LEU A 292 -9.54 11.58 1.32
N GLY A 293 -10.69 10.92 1.19
CA GLY A 293 -11.07 10.20 -0.04
C GLY A 293 -10.52 8.77 -0.15
N PHE A 294 -9.97 8.19 0.93
CA PHE A 294 -9.65 6.76 0.95
C PHE A 294 -10.95 5.95 0.98
N GLN A 295 -11.27 5.28 -0.12
CA GLN A 295 -12.54 4.59 -0.30
C GLN A 295 -12.35 3.24 -0.98
N ILE A 296 -13.10 2.24 -0.51
CA ILE A 296 -13.13 0.88 -1.05
C ILE A 296 -14.47 0.67 -1.74
N HIS A 297 -14.44 0.16 -2.97
CA HIS A 297 -15.66 -0.21 -3.69
C HIS A 297 -16.07 -1.63 -3.31
N TYR A 298 -17.36 -1.82 -3.05
CA TYR A 298 -17.91 -3.14 -2.72
C TYR A 298 -19.32 -3.32 -3.31
N MET A 299 -19.74 -4.57 -3.48
CA MET A 299 -21.09 -4.91 -3.94
C MET A 299 -21.99 -5.20 -2.75
N TRP A 300 -23.19 -4.62 -2.75
CA TRP A 300 -24.20 -4.88 -1.73
C TRP A 300 -25.60 -4.83 -2.33
N ALA A 301 -26.37 -5.90 -2.15
CA ALA A 301 -27.74 -6.04 -2.67
C ALA A 301 -27.86 -5.65 -4.16
N GLY A 302 -26.94 -6.17 -4.99
CA GLY A 302 -26.90 -5.92 -6.44
C GLY A 302 -26.41 -4.53 -6.86
N SER A 303 -26.03 -3.65 -5.92
CA SER A 303 -25.54 -2.31 -6.22
C SER A 303 -24.09 -2.12 -5.80
N ARG A 304 -23.31 -1.44 -6.63
CA ARG A 304 -21.96 -0.99 -6.26
C ARG A 304 -22.05 0.16 -5.27
N ARG A 305 -21.35 0.04 -4.15
CA ARG A 305 -21.30 1.02 -3.06
C ARG A 305 -19.85 1.38 -2.72
N ARG A 306 -19.71 2.44 -1.91
CA ARG A 306 -18.43 2.92 -1.40
C ARG A 306 -18.40 2.74 0.10
N PHE A 307 -17.28 2.24 0.60
CA PHE A 307 -16.96 2.09 2.01
C PHE A 307 -15.76 2.97 2.32
N ILE A 308 -15.86 3.77 3.38
CA ILE A 308 -14.80 4.67 3.87
C ILE A 308 -14.42 4.12 5.25
N PRO A 309 -13.28 3.43 5.40
CA PRO A 309 -12.81 2.96 6.70
C PRO A 309 -12.52 4.14 7.62
N ASP A 310 -12.77 4.01 8.93
CA ASP A 310 -12.67 5.14 9.87
C ASP A 310 -11.25 5.73 10.00
N PHE A 311 -10.19 4.90 10.00
CA PHE A 311 -8.80 5.34 10.22
C PHE A 311 -7.78 4.71 9.27
N LEU A 312 -6.73 5.47 9.00
CA LEU A 312 -5.46 5.01 8.44
C LEU A 312 -4.37 5.18 9.50
N VAL A 313 -3.61 4.12 9.77
CA VAL A 313 -2.57 4.11 10.80
C VAL A 313 -1.28 3.56 10.21
N ARG A 314 -0.17 4.27 10.35
CA ARG A 314 1.16 3.81 9.98
C ARG A 314 1.94 3.39 11.23
N LEU A 315 2.29 2.11 11.28
CA LEU A 315 3.00 1.51 12.40
C LEU A 315 4.52 1.67 12.27
N THR A 316 5.24 1.51 13.38
CA THR A 316 6.72 1.59 13.46
C THR A 316 7.44 0.58 12.59
N ASN A 317 6.84 -0.58 12.33
CA ASN A 317 7.37 -1.59 11.42
C ASN A 317 7.13 -1.28 9.92
N GLY A 318 6.53 -0.13 9.61
CA GLY A 318 6.22 0.31 8.25
C GLY A 318 4.89 -0.20 7.69
N THR A 319 4.12 -1.00 8.44
CA THR A 319 2.80 -1.48 8.02
C THR A 319 1.77 -0.34 8.06
N LEU A 320 0.96 -0.24 7.01
CA LEU A 320 -0.20 0.64 6.90
C LEU A 320 -1.48 -0.15 7.24
N LEU A 321 -2.15 0.24 8.31
CA LEU A 321 -3.37 -0.38 8.81
C LEU A 321 -4.57 0.50 8.46
N ALA A 322 -5.53 -0.05 7.70
CA ALA A 322 -6.87 0.50 7.58
C ALA A 322 -7.75 -0.08 8.69
N LEU A 323 -8.20 0.77 9.61
CA LEU A 323 -8.99 0.35 10.77
C LEU A 323 -10.41 0.89 10.69
N GLU A 324 -11.36 0.00 10.95
CA GLU A 324 -12.78 0.33 11.09
C GLU A 324 -13.22 0.13 12.55
N ILE A 325 -14.03 1.03 13.09
CA ILE A 325 -14.58 0.95 14.45
C ILE A 325 -16.10 0.76 14.35
N LYS A 326 -16.59 -0.39 14.81
CA LYS A 326 -18.02 -0.73 14.71
C LYS A 326 -18.50 -1.56 15.89
N GLY A 327 -19.50 -1.10 16.62
CA GLY A 327 -20.06 -1.88 17.73
C GLY A 327 -20.84 -3.13 17.31
N GLN A 328 -21.66 -3.04 16.25
CA GLN A 328 -22.48 -4.17 15.80
C GLN A 328 -22.04 -4.65 14.41
N ASP A 329 -21.79 -5.95 14.29
CA ASP A 329 -21.42 -6.58 13.02
C ASP A 329 -22.67 -7.02 12.24
N SER A 330 -23.12 -6.17 11.33
CA SER A 330 -24.23 -6.49 10.42
C SER A 330 -23.72 -7.24 9.18
N PRO A 331 -24.59 -7.96 8.44
CA PRO A 331 -24.22 -8.58 7.15
C PRO A 331 -23.59 -7.57 6.16
N GLN A 332 -24.03 -6.31 6.19
CA GLN A 332 -23.42 -5.27 5.37
C GLN A 332 -22.00 -4.90 5.85
N ASN A 333 -21.75 -4.91 7.15
CA ASN A 333 -20.40 -4.66 7.70
C ASN A 333 -19.45 -5.81 7.37
N GLN A 334 -19.93 -7.06 7.38
CA GLN A 334 -19.17 -8.21 6.88
C GLN A 334 -18.79 -8.03 5.40
N ALA A 335 -19.71 -7.60 4.55
CA ALA A 335 -19.42 -7.34 3.14
C ALA A 335 -18.36 -6.23 2.94
N LYS A 336 -18.40 -5.17 3.76
CA LYS A 336 -17.36 -4.13 3.79
C LYS A 336 -16.01 -4.68 4.20
N ARG A 337 -15.98 -5.51 5.26
CA ARG A 337 -14.76 -6.16 5.78
C ARG A 337 -14.13 -7.07 4.71
N SER A 338 -14.94 -7.91 4.06
CA SER A 338 -14.47 -8.78 2.98
C SER A 338 -13.88 -7.99 1.81
N ALA A 339 -14.52 -6.89 1.41
CA ALA A 339 -14.01 -6.04 0.33
C ALA A 339 -12.69 -5.34 0.72
N LEU A 340 -12.55 -4.88 1.96
CA LEU A 340 -11.31 -4.30 2.45
C LEU A 340 -10.19 -5.36 2.53
N ALA A 341 -10.49 -6.58 2.98
CA ALA A 341 -9.53 -7.68 2.99
C ALA A 341 -9.07 -8.06 1.57
N GLU A 342 -10.00 -8.11 0.61
CA GLU A 342 -9.69 -8.34 -0.81
C GLU A 342 -8.78 -7.23 -1.36
N TRP A 343 -9.06 -5.97 -1.02
CA TRP A 343 -8.21 -4.83 -1.38
C TRP A 343 -6.81 -4.96 -0.81
N VAL A 344 -6.67 -5.27 0.48
CA VAL A 344 -5.35 -5.45 1.12
C VAL A 344 -4.57 -6.57 0.44
N ARG A 345 -5.22 -7.70 0.14
CA ARG A 345 -4.59 -8.82 -0.58
C ARG A 345 -4.11 -8.37 -1.97
N ALA A 346 -4.96 -7.71 -2.76
CA ALA A 346 -4.60 -7.25 -4.10
C ALA A 346 -3.42 -6.26 -4.10
N ILE A 347 -3.41 -5.31 -3.15
CA ILE A 347 -2.33 -4.33 -3.04
C ILE A 347 -1.01 -4.99 -2.60
N ASN A 348 -1.06 -5.87 -1.61
CA ASN A 348 0.12 -6.59 -1.14
C ASN A 348 0.68 -7.55 -2.22
N GLU A 349 -0.18 -8.21 -2.99
CA GLU A 349 0.23 -9.06 -4.11
C GLU A 349 0.84 -8.27 -5.26
N THR A 350 0.35 -7.05 -5.52
CA THR A 350 0.90 -6.17 -6.56
C THR A 350 2.26 -5.62 -6.15
N GLY A 351 2.44 -5.32 -4.86
CA GLY A 351 3.66 -4.72 -4.32
C GLY A 351 3.78 -3.22 -4.67
N GLY A 352 4.83 -2.58 -4.18
CA GLY A 352 5.14 -1.17 -4.47
C GLY A 352 4.46 -0.12 -3.57
N PHE A 353 3.47 -0.51 -2.75
CA PHE A 353 2.72 0.39 -1.86
C PHE A 353 2.96 0.16 -0.36
N GLY A 354 4.08 -0.48 -0.02
CA GLY A 354 4.35 -0.95 1.34
C GLY A 354 3.46 -2.14 1.72
N ARG A 355 3.55 -2.55 2.98
CA ARG A 355 2.71 -3.63 3.53
C ARG A 355 1.42 -3.03 4.09
N TRP A 356 0.29 -3.51 3.60
CA TRP A 356 -1.03 -3.13 4.10
C TRP A 356 -1.63 -4.22 4.99
N ALA A 357 -2.39 -3.78 5.99
CA ALA A 357 -3.22 -4.60 6.85
C ALA A 357 -4.60 -3.93 7.00
N ALA A 358 -5.60 -4.73 7.37
CA ALA A 358 -6.92 -4.23 7.70
C ALA A 358 -7.43 -4.95 8.94
N ASP A 359 -8.21 -4.24 9.76
CA ASP A 359 -8.84 -4.81 10.94
C ASP A 359 -10.12 -4.06 11.30
N VAL A 360 -10.94 -4.67 12.15
CA VAL A 360 -12.18 -4.08 12.66
C VAL A 360 -12.20 -4.20 14.19
N ALA A 361 -12.27 -3.06 14.88
CA ALA A 361 -12.52 -3.02 16.31
C ALA A 361 -14.02 -3.14 16.57
N LEU A 362 -14.45 -4.29 17.10
CA LEU A 362 -15.83 -4.52 17.54
C LEU A 362 -16.09 -3.94 18.94
N GLU A 363 -15.03 -3.87 19.73
CA GLU A 363 -15.00 -3.23 21.04
C GLU A 363 -13.87 -2.20 21.10
N VAL A 364 -14.09 -1.16 21.89
CA VAL A 364 -13.13 -0.04 22.04
C VAL A 364 -11.78 -0.50 22.58
N SER A 365 -11.78 -1.46 23.52
CA SER A 365 -10.58 -2.06 24.12
C SER A 365 -9.67 -2.74 23.10
N GLN A 366 -10.24 -3.28 22.01
CA GLN A 366 -9.48 -4.04 21.00
C GLN A 366 -8.53 -3.17 20.20
N VAL A 367 -8.69 -1.84 20.19
CA VAL A 367 -7.82 -0.94 19.41
C VAL A 367 -6.35 -1.09 19.84
N HIS A 368 -6.09 -1.21 21.14
CA HIS A 368 -4.72 -1.46 21.64
C HIS A 368 -4.17 -2.79 21.15
N ASP A 369 -4.96 -3.86 21.25
CA ASP A 369 -4.55 -5.21 20.85
C ASP A 369 -4.30 -5.30 19.34
N ILE A 370 -5.14 -4.64 18.53
CA ILE A 370 -4.98 -4.57 17.08
C ILE A 370 -3.66 -3.87 16.73
N VAL A 371 -3.38 -2.71 17.33
CA VAL A 371 -2.13 -1.98 17.10
C VAL A 371 -0.92 -2.84 17.45
N ALA A 372 -0.90 -3.44 18.65
CA ALA A 372 0.21 -4.27 19.11
C ALA A 372 0.43 -5.49 18.20
N ARG A 373 -0.64 -6.16 17.79
CA ARG A 373 -0.59 -7.35 16.92
C ARG A 373 -0.01 -7.04 15.54
N HIS A 374 -0.48 -5.97 14.89
CA HIS A 374 0.03 -5.59 13.58
C HIS A 374 1.44 -4.98 13.66
N ALA A 375 1.83 -4.42 14.82
CA ALA A 375 3.18 -3.93 15.07
C ALA A 375 4.20 -5.07 15.28
N SER A 376 3.82 -6.14 15.97
CA SER A 376 4.69 -7.34 16.16
C SER A 376 4.87 -8.16 14.88
N GLY A 377 3.99 -7.98 13.90
CA GLY A 377 4.05 -8.68 12.60
C GLY A 377 3.36 -10.04 12.60
N GLU A 378 2.74 -10.45 13.72
CA GLU A 378 1.93 -11.65 13.82
C GLU A 378 0.67 -11.50 12.97
N THR A 379 0.67 -12.11 11.79
CA THR A 379 -0.53 -12.16 10.95
C THR A 379 -1.39 -13.31 11.45
N GLN A 380 -2.66 -13.04 11.77
CA GLN A 380 -3.63 -14.04 12.17
C GLN A 380 -3.71 -15.11 11.06
N ARG A 381 -3.36 -16.37 11.39
CA ARG A 381 -3.85 -17.51 10.61
C ARG A 381 -5.35 -17.52 10.87
N ASP A 382 -6.15 -17.09 9.91
CA ASP A 382 -7.61 -17.26 9.98
C ASP A 382 -7.89 -18.74 10.21
N THR A 383 -8.34 -19.07 11.41
CA THR A 383 -9.03 -20.32 11.72
C THR A 383 -10.50 -20.07 11.46
N GLY A 384 -11.02 -20.61 10.35
CA GLY A 384 -12.45 -20.63 10.05
C GLY A 384 -12.75 -20.67 8.57
#